data_AF-U2F625-F1
#
_entry.id   AF-U2F625-F1
#
_cell.length_a   1.000
_cell.length_b   1.000
_cell.length_c   1.000
_cell.angle_alpha   90.00
_cell.angle_beta   90.00
_cell.angle_gamma   90.00
#
_symmetry.space_group_name_H-M   'P 1'
#
loop_
_entity.id
_entity.type
_entity.pdbx_description
1 polymer ?
#
loop_
_entity_poly.entity_id
_entity_poly.type
_entity_poly.pdbx_seq_one_letter_code
_entity_poly.pdbx_strand_id
1 'polypeptide(L)' 'MAVVNVACPYCGEEANASLPRDAKLYDVKKKSKHCQGNGTSTTSCKNCGHTFATSYTRN' A
#
# COMPACT_ATOMS: atom_id res chain seq x y z
N MET A 1 3.98 13.56 0.87
CA MET A 1 3.73 12.12 1.07
C MET A 1 2.78 11.97 2.26
N ALA A 2 1.76 11.12 2.14
CA ALA A 2 0.90 10.70 3.25
C ALA A 2 1.38 9.33 3.74
N VAL A 3 1.25 9.10 5.05
CA VAL A 3 1.48 7.77 5.64
C VAL A 3 0.14 7.09 5.74
N VAL A 4 0.05 5.88 5.20
CA VAL A 4 -1.16 5.05 5.29
C VAL A 4 -0.81 3.72 5.94
N ASN A 5 -1.74 3.18 6.72
CA ASN A 5 -1.59 1.87 7.32
C ASN A 5 -1.96 0.79 6.29
N VAL A 6 -1.08 -0.19 6.12
CA VAL A 6 -1.28 -1.36 5.26
C VAL A 6 -0.94 -2.62 6.02
N ALA A 7 -1.79 -3.64 5.92
CA ALA A 7 -1.49 -4.94 6.52
C ALA A 7 -0.28 -5.56 5.82
N CYS A 8 0.71 -5.98 6.60
CA CYS A 8 1.87 -6.67 6.09
C CYS A 8 1.47 -8.08 5.63
N PRO A 9 1.77 -8.47 4.38
CA PRO A 9 1.40 -9.80 3.88
C PRO A 9 2.15 -10.95 4.56
N TYR A 10 3.24 -10.66 5.27
CA TYR A 10 4.07 -11.67 5.93
C TYR A 10 3.64 -11.96 7.37
N CYS A 11 3.36 -10.93 8.15
CA CYS A 11 3.02 -11.07 9.57
C CYS A 11 1.59 -10.63 9.92
N GLY A 12 0.84 -10.07 8.98
CA GLY A 12 -0.52 -9.56 9.21
C GLY A 12 -0.59 -8.21 9.94
N GLU A 13 0.53 -7.76 10.52
CA GLU A 13 0.60 -6.51 11.29
C GLU A 13 0.51 -5.27 10.41
N GLU A 14 0.01 -4.17 10.97
CA GLU A 14 -0.05 -2.89 10.26
C GLU A 14 1.36 -2.30 10.05
N ALA A 15 1.71 -2.03 8.79
CA ALA A 15 2.90 -1.31 8.40
C ALA A 15 2.54 0.07 7.85
N ASN A 16 3.42 1.04 8.08
CA ASN A 16 3.25 2.42 7.63
C ASN A 16 3.84 2.58 6.22
N ALA A 17 2.98 2.63 5.20
CA ALA A 17 3.39 2.91 3.83
C ALA A 17 3.43 4.41 3.58
N SER A 18 4.56 4.89 3.05
CA SER A 18 4.67 6.27 2.57
C SER A 18 4.16 6.31 1.13
N LEU A 19 2.98 6.91 0.96
CA LEU A 19 2.34 7.11 -0.34
C LEU A 19 2.27 8.60 -0.70
N PRO A 20 1.98 8.96 -1.94
CA PRO A 20 1.54 10.32 -2.29
C PRO A 20 0.32 10.73 -1.47
N ARG A 21 0.12 12.05 -1.24
CA ARG A 21 -1.06 12.51 -0.48
C ARG A 21 -2.37 12.18 -1.19
N ASP A 22 -2.32 12.16 -2.51
CA ASP A 22 -3.44 11.90 -3.43
C ASP A 22 -3.56 10.42 -3.78
N ALA A 23 -2.77 9.56 -3.11
CA ALA A 23 -2.79 8.14 -3.36
C ALA A 23 -3.89 7.43 -2.56
N LYS A 24 -4.67 6.60 -3.25
CA LYS A 24 -5.60 5.66 -2.63
C LYS A 24 -5.09 4.23 -2.74
N LEU A 25 -5.06 3.54 -1.59
CA LEU A 25 -4.84 2.10 -1.52
C LEU A 25 -6.03 1.38 -2.14
N TYR A 26 -5.76 0.38 -2.98
CA TYR A 26 -6.80 -0.56 -3.39
C TYR A 26 -6.80 -1.71 -2.41
N ASP A 27 -7.95 -1.94 -1.80
CA ASP A 27 -8.21 -3.20 -1.16
C ASP A 27 -8.27 -4.26 -2.27
N VAL A 28 -7.20 -5.04 -2.43
CA VAL A 28 -7.03 -6.03 -3.51
C VAL A 28 -8.19 -7.05 -3.52
N LYS A 29 -8.95 -7.14 -2.42
CA LYS A 29 -10.14 -7.97 -2.26
C LYS A 29 -11.34 -7.47 -3.07
N LYS A 30 -11.39 -6.18 -3.43
CA LYS A 30 -12.40 -5.62 -4.36
C LYS A 30 -11.75 -5.40 -5.72
N LYS A 31 -11.82 -6.42 -6.59
CA LYS A 31 -11.73 -6.25 -8.05
C LYS A 31 -12.80 -5.25 -8.48
N SER A 32 -12.49 -3.97 -8.49
CA SER A 32 -13.40 -2.93 -8.98
C SER A 32 -12.62 -2.03 -9.92
N LYS A 33 -12.90 -2.24 -11.21
CA LYS A 33 -12.68 -1.36 -12.37
C LYS A 33 -11.35 -0.62 -12.41
N HIS A 34 -10.42 -1.15 -13.22
CA HIS A 34 -9.46 -0.42 -14.05
C HIS A 34 -9.25 1.05 -13.65
N CYS A 35 -8.50 1.29 -12.58
CA CYS A 35 -8.04 2.64 -12.28
C CYS A 35 -6.72 2.86 -13.02
N GLN A 36 -6.80 3.74 -14.01
CA GLN A 36 -5.72 4.08 -14.93
C GLN A 36 -4.74 5.01 -14.20
N GLY A 37 -3.81 4.43 -13.44
CA GLY A 37 -2.85 5.21 -12.67
C GLY A 37 -2.15 4.40 -11.59
N ASN A 38 -1.67 3.20 -11.88
CA ASN A 38 -1.02 2.34 -10.88
C ASN A 38 0.37 2.85 -10.53
N GLY A 39 0.54 3.32 -9.30
CA GLY A 39 1.84 3.51 -8.66
C GLY A 39 2.12 2.37 -7.70
N THR A 40 3.37 1.93 -7.62
CA THR A 40 3.85 1.01 -6.59
C THR A 40 4.71 1.77 -5.60
N SER A 41 4.49 1.54 -4.30
CA SER A 41 5.36 2.03 -3.23
C SER A 41 5.93 0.85 -2.47
N THR A 42 7.17 0.98 -2.03
CA THR A 42 7.84 -0.06 -1.27
C THR A 42 7.74 0.28 0.22
N THR A 43 7.16 -0.62 1.00
CA THR A 43 6.90 -0.44 2.42
C THR A 43 7.64 -1.50 3.23
N SER A 44 8.39 -1.06 4.23
CA SER A 44 9.05 -1.96 5.17
C SER A 44 8.22 -2.14 6.43
N CYS A 45 7.88 -3.38 6.72
CA CYS A 45 7.25 -3.83 7.95
C CYS A 45 8.22 -3.65 9.12
N LYS A 46 7.92 -2.76 10.07
CA LYS A 46 8.77 -2.60 11.27
C LYS A 46 8.77 -3.83 12.18
N ASN A 47 7.67 -4.58 12.22
CA ASN A 47 7.53 -5.73 13.10
C ASN A 47 8.38 -6.91 12.60
N CYS A 48 8.17 -7.28 11.34
CA CYS A 48 8.78 -8.44 10.72
C CYS A 48 10.07 -8.14 9.93
N GLY A 49 10.42 -6.87 9.70
CA GLY A 49 11.59 -6.46 8.91
C GLY A 49 11.45 -6.70 7.41
N HIS A 50 10.36 -7.36 6.96
CA HIS A 50 10.13 -7.64 5.56
C HIS A 50 9.70 -6.39 4.79
N THR A 51 10.21 -6.25 3.58
CA THR A 51 9.84 -5.18 2.67
C THR A 51 8.91 -5.72 1.60
N PHE A 52 7.78 -5.04 1.37
CA PHE A 52 6.76 -5.46 0.43
C PHE A 52 6.27 -4.30 -0.44
N ALA A 53 5.82 -4.62 -1.65
CA ALA A 53 5.25 -3.64 -2.55
C ALA A 53 3.77 -3.41 -2.24
N THR A 54 3.38 -2.15 -2.17
CA THR A 54 2.02 -1.69 -1.98
C THR A 54 1.58 -0.97 -3.24
N SER A 55 0.56 -1.48 -3.91
CA SER A 55 -0.03 -0.86 -5.09
C SER A 55 -1.06 0.20 -4.68
N TYR A 56 -0.99 1.37 -5.29
CA TYR A 56 -1.90 2.48 -5.07
C TYR A 56 -2.25 3.12 -6.41
N THR A 57 -3.30 3.94 -6.45
CA THR A 57 -3.49 4.87 -7.57
C THR A 57 -3.38 6.30 -7.11
N ARG A 58 -2.89 7.14 -8.00
CA ARG A 58 -3.01 8.59 -7.85
C ARG A 58 -4.29 9.03 -8.54
N ASN A 59 -5.12 9.76 -7.80
CA ASN A 59 -6.22 10.50 -8.39
C ASN A 59 -5.72 11.80 -9.04
#